data_AF-A0A7S3MRA4-F1
#
_entry.id   AF-A0A7S3MRA4-F1
#
_cell.length_a   1.000
_cell.length_b   1.000
_cell.length_c   1.000
_cell.angle_alpha   90.00
_cell.angle_beta   90.00
_cell.angle_gamma   90.00
#
_symmetry.space_group_name_H-M   'P 1'
#
loop_
_entity.id
_entity.type
_entity.pdbx_description
1 polymer ?
#
loop_
_entity_poly.entity_id
_entity_poly.type
_entity_poly.pdbx_seq_one_letter_code
_entity_poly.pdbx_strand_id
1 'polypeptide(L)'
;MTMFNPVVKSRVNTTLAYFSSACVGTGAMMFFLRNSSLVMMNPWLLLGLSLGSMIGTQMVDYHHNWALKNMLYGTFIGTMSLSLLPLIHMYSMPIIFDALIASGALMGGLGAVAYFSPSEQFLNWGGPLALGLGGMIGISLLSAFYPSPALHNIWLYGGLALFSAFVLYDTQKVVYRAKTEYAFDPINQSMRVYMDAINIFIRMVMILGNSKKK
;
A
#
# COMPACT_ATOMS: atom_id res chain seq x y z
N MET A 1 -16.75 21.53 6.79
CA MET A 1 -17.71 20.50 6.31
C MET A 1 -17.70 19.32 7.27
N THR A 2 -18.87 18.89 7.76
CA THR A 2 -19.00 17.71 8.64
C THR A 2 -18.84 16.41 7.82
N MET A 3 -18.46 15.31 8.47
CA MET A 3 -18.30 13.97 7.86
C MET A 3 -19.55 13.47 7.12
N PHE A 4 -20.73 13.99 7.50
CA PHE A 4 -22.03 13.62 6.96
C PHE A 4 -22.41 14.36 5.68
N ASN A 5 -21.53 15.21 5.14
CA ASN A 5 -21.78 15.83 3.85
C ASN A 5 -21.74 14.75 2.74
N PRO A 6 -22.78 14.65 1.88
CA PRO A 6 -22.85 13.63 0.84
C PRO A 6 -21.67 13.67 -0.14
N VAL A 7 -21.09 14.86 -0.39
CA VAL A 7 -19.92 15.04 -1.26
C VAL A 7 -18.68 14.38 -0.64
N VAL A 8 -18.44 14.59 0.66
CA VAL A 8 -17.31 13.99 1.38
C VAL A 8 -17.44 12.47 1.40
N LYS A 9 -18.64 11.95 1.67
CA LYS A 9 -18.93 10.52 1.63
C LYS A 9 -18.68 9.93 0.25
N SER A 10 -19.14 10.59 -0.81
CA SER A 10 -18.91 10.15 -2.20
C SER A 10 -17.42 10.10 -2.54
N ARG A 11 -16.65 11.12 -2.14
CA ARG A 11 -15.21 11.20 -2.36
C ARG A 11 -14.46 10.06 -1.67
N VAL A 12 -14.74 9.84 -0.37
CA VAL A 12 -14.13 8.74 0.39
C VAL A 12 -14.51 7.38 -0.19
N ASN A 13 -15.78 7.16 -0.52
CA ASN A 13 -16.24 5.92 -1.13
C ASN A 13 -15.55 5.64 -2.47
N THR A 14 -15.34 6.67 -3.29
CA THR A 14 -14.63 6.54 -4.57
C THR A 14 -13.17 6.15 -4.33
N THR A 15 -12.50 6.77 -3.36
CA THR A 15 -11.13 6.39 -2.97
C THR A 15 -11.06 4.93 -2.49
N LEU A 16 -12.00 4.50 -1.65
CA LEU A 16 -12.07 3.12 -1.16
C LEU A 16 -12.37 2.11 -2.29
N ALA A 17 -13.18 2.51 -3.28
CA ALA A 17 -13.45 1.69 -4.46
C ALA A 17 -12.17 1.50 -5.30
N TYR A 18 -11.41 2.57 -5.55
CA TYR A 18 -10.11 2.47 -6.22
C TYR A 18 -9.12 1.59 -5.44
N PHE A 19 -8.98 1.81 -4.14
CA PHE A 19 -8.16 0.96 -3.27
C PHE A 19 -8.55 -0.52 -3.35
N SER A 20 -9.85 -0.81 -3.21
CA SER A 20 -10.35 -2.20 -3.27
C SER A 20 -10.11 -2.82 -4.65
N SER A 21 -10.31 -2.04 -5.72
CA SER A 21 -10.03 -2.48 -7.08
C SER A 21 -8.54 -2.79 -7.31
N ALA A 22 -7.64 -2.03 -6.68
CA ALA A 22 -6.21 -2.32 -6.73
C ALA A 22 -5.87 -3.59 -5.96
N CYS A 23 -6.42 -3.81 -4.77
CA CYS A 23 -6.20 -5.06 -4.03
C CYS A 23 -6.67 -6.29 -4.79
N VAL A 24 -7.90 -6.25 -5.34
CA VAL A 24 -8.45 -7.34 -6.15
C VAL A 24 -7.67 -7.52 -7.44
N GLY A 25 -7.34 -6.42 -8.12
CA GLY A 25 -6.54 -6.42 -9.34
C GLY A 25 -5.17 -7.04 -9.11
N THR A 26 -4.50 -6.69 -8.01
CA THR A 26 -3.21 -7.27 -7.63
C THR A 26 -3.30 -8.76 -7.39
N GLY A 27 -4.27 -9.22 -6.58
CA GLY A 27 -4.46 -10.64 -6.32
C GLY A 27 -4.79 -11.44 -7.59
N ALA A 28 -5.67 -10.92 -8.44
CA ALA A 28 -6.03 -11.55 -9.71
C ALA A 28 -4.82 -11.64 -10.65
N MET A 29 -4.09 -10.54 -10.83
CA MET A 29 -2.92 -10.47 -11.70
C MET A 29 -1.80 -11.39 -11.19
N MET A 30 -1.57 -11.45 -9.88
CA MET A 30 -0.65 -12.41 -9.26
C MET A 30 -1.06 -13.86 -9.55
N PHE A 31 -2.36 -14.18 -9.42
CA PHE A 31 -2.86 -15.52 -9.71
C PHE A 31 -2.70 -15.91 -11.18
N PHE A 32 -3.02 -15.01 -12.12
CA PHE A 32 -2.89 -15.27 -13.55
C PHE A 32 -1.43 -15.35 -14.01
N LEU A 33 -0.56 -14.49 -13.47
CA LEU A 33 0.83 -14.39 -13.91
C LEU A 33 1.80 -15.29 -13.14
N ARG A 34 1.34 -16.07 -12.15
CA ARG A 34 2.19 -16.96 -11.35
C ARG A 34 3.07 -17.90 -12.18
N ASN A 35 2.55 -18.43 -13.29
CA ASN A 35 3.28 -19.37 -14.15
C ASN A 35 3.95 -18.69 -15.36
N SER A 36 3.94 -17.36 -15.44
CA SER A 36 4.47 -16.62 -16.59
C SER A 36 5.98 -16.39 -16.48
N SER A 37 6.67 -16.25 -17.61
CA SER A 37 8.08 -15.85 -17.64
C SER A 37 8.34 -14.43 -17.15
N LEU A 38 7.29 -13.63 -16.94
CA LEU A 38 7.38 -12.26 -16.43
C LEU A 38 7.91 -12.19 -14.99
N VAL A 39 7.88 -13.30 -14.26
CA VAL A 39 8.55 -13.45 -12.96
C VAL A 39 10.06 -13.16 -13.07
N MET A 40 10.67 -13.44 -14.23
CA MET A 40 12.09 -13.23 -14.50
C MET A 40 12.40 -11.86 -15.09
N MET A 41 11.42 -10.94 -15.13
CA MET A 41 11.66 -9.59 -15.62
C MET A 41 12.74 -8.91 -14.76
N ASN A 42 13.61 -8.13 -15.41
CA ASN A 42 14.69 -7.43 -14.74
C ASN A 42 14.14 -6.58 -13.56
N PRO A 43 14.59 -6.82 -12.31
CA PRO A 43 14.09 -6.10 -11.14
C PRO A 43 14.23 -4.58 -11.24
N TRP A 44 15.29 -4.09 -11.90
CA TRP A 44 15.51 -2.66 -12.10
C TRP A 44 14.52 -2.05 -13.10
N LEU A 45 14.17 -2.79 -14.15
CA LEU A 45 13.14 -2.38 -15.10
C LEU A 45 11.78 -2.31 -14.40
N LEU A 46 11.44 -3.33 -13.61
CA LEU A 46 10.20 -3.37 -12.85
C LEU A 46 10.12 -2.21 -11.86
N LEU A 47 11.21 -1.94 -11.15
CA LEU A 47 11.33 -0.80 -10.23
C LEU A 47 11.14 0.52 -10.99
N GLY A 48 11.84 0.73 -12.11
CA GLY A 48 11.71 1.93 -12.93
C GLY A 48 10.29 2.14 -13.45
N LEU A 49 9.62 1.09 -13.92
CA LEU A 49 8.22 1.15 -14.36
C LEU A 49 7.27 1.45 -13.20
N SER A 50 7.48 0.86 -12.02
CA SER A 50 6.64 1.12 -10.85
C SER A 50 6.77 2.57 -10.36
N LEU A 51 8.00 3.10 -10.27
CA LEU A 51 8.24 4.48 -9.87
C LEU A 51 7.77 5.47 -10.95
N GLY A 52 8.03 5.18 -12.22
CA GLY A 52 7.60 6.02 -13.34
C GLY A 52 6.07 6.11 -13.44
N SER A 53 5.37 4.98 -13.32
CA SER A 53 3.90 4.96 -13.29
C SER A 53 3.36 5.65 -12.03
N MET A 54 3.98 5.46 -10.87
CA MET A 54 3.60 6.15 -9.64
C MET A 54 3.75 7.67 -9.77
N ILE A 55 4.91 8.17 -10.17
CA ILE A 55 5.14 9.60 -10.37
C ILE A 55 4.21 10.13 -11.46
N GLY A 56 4.05 9.40 -12.55
CA GLY A 56 3.13 9.75 -13.63
C GLY A 56 1.69 9.94 -13.14
N THR A 57 1.16 9.04 -12.31
CA THR A 57 -0.19 9.21 -11.73
C THR A 57 -0.29 10.48 -10.87
N GLN A 58 0.77 10.86 -10.15
CA GLN A 58 0.76 12.09 -9.34
C GLN A 58 0.78 13.36 -10.19
N MET A 59 1.43 13.32 -11.35
CA MET A 59 1.56 14.49 -12.25
C MET A 59 0.32 14.69 -13.14
N VAL A 60 -0.42 13.63 -13.45
CA VAL A 60 -1.61 13.70 -14.31
C VAL A 60 -2.84 14.10 -13.49
N ASP A 61 -3.52 15.16 -13.91
CA ASP A 61 -4.76 15.60 -13.29
C ASP A 61 -5.91 14.61 -13.57
N TYR A 62 -6.61 14.22 -12.51
CA TYR A 62 -7.78 13.33 -12.54
C TYR A 62 -8.92 13.89 -13.38
N HIS A 63 -9.17 15.20 -13.34
CA HIS A 63 -10.34 15.81 -13.98
C HIS A 63 -10.11 16.10 -15.47
N HIS A 64 -8.88 16.44 -15.85
CA HIS A 64 -8.54 16.73 -17.24
C HIS A 64 -8.21 15.47 -18.05
N ASN A 65 -7.48 14.52 -17.46
CA ASN A 65 -6.90 13.37 -18.18
C ASN A 65 -7.21 12.05 -17.46
N TRP A 66 -8.51 11.81 -17.22
CA TRP A 66 -8.99 10.63 -16.48
C TRP A 66 -8.47 9.30 -17.06
N ALA A 67 -8.54 9.11 -18.39
CA ALA A 67 -8.15 7.86 -19.03
C ALA A 67 -6.65 7.55 -18.82
N LEU A 68 -5.78 8.52 -19.09
CA LEU A 68 -4.34 8.38 -18.91
C LEU A 68 -3.99 8.07 -17.45
N LYS A 69 -4.64 8.75 -16.50
CA LYS A 69 -4.40 8.51 -15.08
C LYS A 69 -4.78 7.10 -14.64
N ASN A 70 -5.91 6.57 -15.12
CA ASN A 70 -6.32 5.19 -14.84
C ASN A 70 -5.38 4.18 -15.49
N MET A 71 -4.86 4.45 -16.70
CA MET A 71 -3.86 3.59 -17.35
C MET A 71 -2.55 3.55 -16.57
N LEU A 72 -2.07 4.70 -16.09
CA LEU A 72 -0.87 4.77 -15.24
C LEU A 72 -1.09 4.06 -13.90
N TYR A 73 -2.26 4.22 -13.31
CA TYR A 73 -2.64 3.51 -12.08
C TYR A 73 -2.72 1.99 -12.29
N GLY A 74 -3.33 1.54 -13.38
CA GLY A 74 -3.36 0.13 -13.77
C GLY A 74 -1.96 -0.44 -14.03
N THR A 75 -1.08 0.34 -14.66
CA THR A 75 0.33 -0.02 -14.87
C THR A 75 1.04 -0.16 -13.53
N PHE A 76 0.82 0.77 -12.60
CA PHE A 76 1.36 0.72 -11.25
C PHE A 76 0.88 -0.54 -10.49
N ILE A 77 -0.42 -0.85 -10.54
CA ILE A 77 -0.98 -2.09 -9.96
C ILE A 77 -0.34 -3.33 -10.59
N GLY A 78 -0.21 -3.36 -11.92
CA GLY A 78 0.40 -4.47 -12.64
C GLY A 78 1.86 -4.70 -12.25
N THR A 79 2.66 -3.63 -12.15
CA THR A 79 4.06 -3.73 -11.69
C THR A 79 4.17 -4.17 -10.24
N MET A 80 3.28 -3.71 -9.36
CA MET A 80 3.21 -4.18 -7.96
C MET A 80 2.79 -5.66 -7.86
N SER A 81 1.94 -6.13 -8.78
CA SER A 81 1.56 -7.54 -8.85
C SER A 81 2.75 -8.41 -9.23
N LEU A 82 3.52 -7.98 -10.23
CA LEU A 82 4.72 -8.67 -10.69
C LEU A 82 5.80 -8.72 -9.60
N SER A 83 5.98 -7.64 -8.83
CA SER A 83 6.99 -7.60 -7.76
C SER A 83 6.67 -8.54 -6.59
N LEU A 84 5.40 -8.92 -6.42
CA LEU A 84 4.94 -9.88 -5.43
C LEU A 84 5.02 -11.34 -5.88
N LEU A 85 5.26 -11.61 -7.18
CA LEU A 85 5.32 -12.98 -7.69
C LEU A 85 6.40 -13.86 -7.02
N PRO A 86 7.63 -13.37 -6.75
CA PRO A 86 8.61 -14.17 -6.02
C PRO A 86 8.12 -14.56 -4.61
N LEU A 87 7.38 -13.67 -3.94
CA LEU A 87 6.86 -13.93 -2.59
C LEU A 87 5.88 -15.10 -2.58
N ILE A 88 5.00 -15.20 -3.59
CA ILE A 88 4.02 -16.29 -3.66
C ILE A 88 4.62 -17.64 -4.05
N HIS A 89 5.83 -17.65 -4.63
CA HIS A 89 6.58 -18.87 -4.90
C HIS A 89 7.41 -19.32 -3.68
N MET A 90 7.79 -18.39 -2.81
CA MET A 90 8.57 -18.69 -1.59
C MET A 90 7.73 -19.26 -0.45
N TYR A 91 6.43 -18.98 -0.41
CA TYR A 91 5.50 -19.39 0.65
C TYR A 91 4.31 -20.16 0.08
N SER A 92 3.71 -21.05 0.88
CA SER A 92 2.56 -21.84 0.42
C SER A 92 1.28 -21.00 0.34
N MET A 93 0.38 -21.36 -0.59
CA MET A 93 -0.90 -20.66 -0.79
C MET A 93 -1.72 -20.47 0.49
N PRO A 94 -1.84 -21.47 1.41
CA PRO A 94 -2.53 -21.25 2.67
C PRO A 94 -1.95 -20.12 3.53
N ILE A 95 -0.62 -19.98 3.59
CA ILE A 95 0.03 -18.89 4.34
C ILE A 95 -0.31 -17.53 3.71
N ILE A 96 -0.36 -17.48 2.38
CA ILE A 96 -0.68 -16.26 1.63
C ILE A 96 -2.12 -15.83 1.91
N PHE A 97 -3.06 -16.77 1.93
CA PHE A 97 -4.46 -16.49 2.28
C PHE A 97 -4.62 -16.06 3.75
N ASP A 98 -3.96 -16.74 4.68
CA ASP A 98 -3.97 -16.35 6.11
C ASP A 98 -3.44 -14.92 6.29
N ALA A 99 -2.34 -14.58 5.60
CA ALA A 99 -1.76 -13.24 5.61
C ALA A 99 -2.67 -12.19 4.97
N LEU A 100 -3.40 -12.55 3.91
CA LEU A 100 -4.38 -11.67 3.28
C LEU A 100 -5.52 -11.33 4.24
N ILE A 101 -6.07 -12.33 4.92
CA ILE A 101 -7.14 -12.13 5.92
C ILE A 101 -6.62 -11.28 7.08
N ALA A 102 -5.45 -11.60 7.62
CA ALA A 102 -4.89 -10.89 8.77
C ALA A 102 -4.52 -9.43 8.43
N SER A 103 -3.92 -9.18 7.27
CA SER A 103 -3.63 -7.82 6.80
C SER A 103 -4.91 -7.04 6.50
N GLY A 104 -5.91 -7.66 5.89
CA GLY A 104 -7.23 -7.07 5.66
C GLY A 104 -7.96 -6.70 6.95
N ALA A 105 -7.91 -7.58 7.96
CA ALA A 105 -8.48 -7.32 9.29
C ALA A 105 -7.77 -6.14 9.98
N LEU A 106 -6.43 -6.09 9.93
CA LEU A 106 -5.64 -4.99 10.49
C LEU A 106 -5.95 -3.67 9.78
N MET A 107 -5.94 -3.68 8.44
CA MET A 107 -6.28 -2.52 7.61
C MET A 107 -7.69 -2.01 7.90
N GLY A 108 -8.68 -2.91 7.94
CA GLY A 108 -10.07 -2.57 8.23
C GLY A 108 -10.27 -2.04 9.64
N GLY A 109 -9.62 -2.65 10.64
CA GLY A 109 -9.68 -2.21 12.03
C GLY A 109 -9.08 -0.82 12.24
N LEU A 110 -7.84 -0.60 11.78
CA LEU A 110 -7.17 0.69 11.92
C LEU A 110 -7.85 1.76 11.06
N GLY A 111 -8.25 1.43 9.83
CA GLY A 111 -8.99 2.33 8.96
C GLY A 111 -10.32 2.78 9.59
N ALA A 112 -11.06 1.88 10.23
CA ALA A 112 -12.28 2.22 10.96
C ALA A 112 -11.98 3.18 12.13
N VAL A 113 -10.95 2.91 12.94
CA VAL A 113 -10.54 3.81 14.04
C VAL A 113 -10.21 5.21 13.52
N ALA A 114 -9.43 5.31 12.44
CA ALA A 114 -9.08 6.60 11.85
C ALA A 114 -10.28 7.33 11.25
N TYR A 115 -11.19 6.60 10.60
CA TYR A 115 -12.40 7.16 10.00
C TYR A 115 -13.37 7.72 11.05
N PHE A 116 -13.54 7.02 12.17
CA PHE A 116 -14.43 7.45 13.25
C PHE A 116 -13.77 8.43 14.23
N SER A 117 -12.46 8.64 14.16
CA SER A 117 -11.77 9.59 15.04
C SER A 117 -12.21 11.03 14.72
N PRO A 118 -12.78 11.76 15.69
CA PRO A 118 -13.22 13.15 15.50
C PRO A 118 -12.05 14.14 15.48
N SER A 119 -10.88 13.73 15.97
CA SER A 119 -9.70 14.58 16.05
C SER A 119 -8.77 14.35 14.87
N GLU A 120 -8.24 15.42 14.29
CA GLU A 120 -7.21 15.38 13.24
C GLU A 120 -5.81 15.08 13.82
N GLN A 121 -5.75 14.44 14.99
CA GLN A 121 -4.50 14.19 15.72
C GLN A 121 -3.52 13.36 14.90
N PHE A 122 -4.01 12.41 14.09
CA PHE A 122 -3.12 11.59 13.28
C PHE A 122 -2.47 12.43 12.18
N LEU A 123 -3.07 13.53 11.68
CA LEU A 123 -2.43 14.39 10.65
C LEU A 123 -1.11 15.01 11.13
N ASN A 124 -0.92 15.17 12.44
CA ASN A 124 0.34 15.69 13.01
C ASN A 124 1.47 14.66 12.98
N TRP A 125 1.18 13.39 12.71
CA TRP A 125 2.18 12.32 12.69
C TRP A 125 3.00 12.29 11.40
N GLY A 126 2.69 13.12 10.41
CA GLY A 126 3.38 13.12 9.12
C GLY A 126 4.91 13.28 9.23
N GLY A 127 5.39 14.14 10.12
CA GLY A 127 6.83 14.35 10.36
C GLY A 127 7.52 13.10 10.93
N PRO A 128 7.11 12.61 12.12
CA PRO A 128 7.64 11.37 12.69
C PRO A 128 7.53 10.15 11.76
N LEU A 129 6.41 10.02 11.05
CA LEU A 129 6.20 8.94 10.10
C LEU A 129 7.17 9.01 8.91
N ALA A 130 7.42 10.20 8.36
CA ALA A 130 8.40 10.38 7.29
C ALA A 130 9.83 10.02 7.74
N LEU A 131 10.20 10.36 8.99
CA LEU A 131 11.47 9.95 9.57
C LEU A 131 11.55 8.42 9.73
N GLY A 132 10.47 7.78 10.20
CA GLY A 132 10.38 6.33 10.30
C GLY A 132 10.54 5.65 8.93
N LEU A 133 9.90 6.20 7.89
CA LEU A 133 9.98 5.67 6.52
C LEU A 133 11.41 5.82 5.96
N GLY A 134 12.07 6.97 6.19
CA GLY A 134 13.49 7.18 5.87
C GLY A 134 14.40 6.18 6.60
N GLY A 135 14.14 5.92 7.87
CA GLY A 135 14.84 4.89 8.65
C GLY A 135 14.67 3.49 8.07
N MET A 136 13.46 3.12 7.63
CA MET A 136 13.21 1.83 6.97
C MET A 136 13.93 1.68 5.63
N ILE A 137 14.04 2.77 4.86
CA ILE A 137 14.86 2.79 3.64
C ILE A 137 16.33 2.55 3.99
N GLY A 138 16.84 3.25 5.01
CA GLY A 138 18.20 3.07 5.53
C GLY A 138 18.47 1.62 5.97
N ILE A 139 17.54 1.00 6.70
CA ILE A 139 17.63 -0.41 7.11
C ILE A 139 17.61 -1.35 5.90
N SER A 140 16.79 -1.06 4.88
CA SER A 140 16.72 -1.88 3.66
C SER A 140 18.04 -1.83 2.88
N LEU A 141 18.66 -0.65 2.77
CA LEU A 141 19.97 -0.48 2.16
C LEU A 141 21.07 -1.15 2.99
N LEU A 142 21.07 -0.95 4.31
CA LEU A 142 22.04 -1.57 5.20
C LEU A 142 21.95 -3.11 5.13
N SER A 143 20.74 -3.67 5.08
CA SER A 143 20.53 -5.11 4.96
C SER A 143 21.04 -5.68 3.64
N ALA A 144 21.13 -4.87 2.57
CA ALA A 144 21.69 -5.29 1.29
C ALA A 144 23.21 -5.48 1.34
N PHE A 145 23.93 -4.69 2.15
CA PHE A 145 25.38 -4.81 2.35
C PHE A 145 25.76 -5.67 3.55
N TYR A 146 24.94 -5.66 4.60
CA TYR A 146 25.17 -6.37 5.85
C TYR A 146 23.90 -7.13 6.28
N PRO A 147 23.65 -8.33 5.72
CA PRO A 147 22.48 -9.12 6.08
C PRO A 147 22.62 -9.67 7.49
N SER A 148 21.75 -9.27 8.41
CA SER A 148 21.69 -9.82 9.78
C SER A 148 20.26 -10.15 10.21
N PRO A 149 20.06 -11.18 11.06
CA PRO A 149 18.73 -11.51 11.60
C PRO A 149 18.11 -10.36 12.40
N ALA A 150 18.93 -9.56 13.09
CA ALA A 150 18.47 -8.40 13.84
C ALA A 150 17.90 -7.32 12.91
N LEU A 151 18.63 -6.95 11.84
CA LEU A 151 18.14 -5.98 10.85
C LEU A 151 16.88 -6.48 10.14
N HIS A 152 16.82 -7.78 9.83
CA HIS A 152 15.62 -8.39 9.25
C HIS A 152 14.41 -8.26 10.19
N ASN A 153 14.57 -8.55 11.49
CA ASN A 153 13.47 -8.43 12.45
C ASN A 153 13.03 -6.97 12.65
N ILE A 154 13.96 -6.02 12.66
CA ILE A 154 13.63 -4.59 12.73
C ILE A 154 12.85 -4.17 11.48
N TRP A 155 13.30 -4.57 10.29
CA TRP A 155 12.61 -4.28 9.04
C TRP A 155 11.21 -4.91 8.97
N LEU A 156 11.07 -6.12 9.53
CA LEU A 156 9.83 -6.89 9.53
C LEU A 156 8.82 -6.31 10.54
N TYR A 157 9.15 -6.31 11.83
CA TYR A 157 8.23 -5.88 12.89
C TYR A 157 8.15 -4.36 13.03
N GLY A 158 9.29 -3.66 12.93
CA GLY A 158 9.33 -2.20 12.95
C GLY A 158 8.61 -1.61 11.74
N GLY A 159 8.82 -2.18 10.56
CA GLY A 159 8.06 -1.82 9.36
C GLY A 159 6.56 -2.09 9.52
N LEU A 160 6.16 -3.24 10.08
CA LEU A 160 4.74 -3.54 10.31
C LEU A 160 4.08 -2.50 11.22
N ALA A 161 4.73 -2.12 12.32
CA ALA A 161 4.24 -1.08 13.22
C ALA A 161 4.15 0.28 12.53
N LEU A 162 5.17 0.63 11.73
CA LEU A 162 5.22 1.88 10.98
C LEU A 162 4.08 1.98 9.96
N PHE A 163 3.91 0.94 9.11
CA PHE A 163 2.84 0.95 8.11
C PHE A 163 1.45 0.89 8.75
N SER A 164 1.30 0.22 9.90
CA SER A 164 0.07 0.29 10.69
C SER A 164 -0.25 1.73 11.14
N ALA A 165 0.76 2.50 11.56
CA ALA A 165 0.59 3.91 11.88
C ALA A 165 0.32 4.78 10.63
N PHE A 166 0.90 4.43 9.48
CA PHE A 166 0.55 5.06 8.20
C PHE A 166 -0.91 4.83 7.81
N VAL A 167 -1.49 3.65 8.05
CA VAL A 167 -2.92 3.41 7.81
C VAL A 167 -3.79 4.43 8.56
N LEU A 168 -3.46 4.71 9.82
CA LEU A 168 -4.17 5.71 10.61
C LEU A 168 -4.02 7.12 10.00
N TYR A 169 -2.78 7.51 9.71
CA TYR A 169 -2.44 8.80 9.11
C TYR A 169 -3.11 9.01 7.75
N ASP A 170 -2.97 8.06 6.84
CA ASP A 170 -3.42 8.19 5.47
C ASP A 170 -4.94 8.07 5.37
N THR A 171 -5.59 7.21 6.17
CA THR A 171 -7.06 7.19 6.24
C THR A 171 -7.62 8.53 6.71
N GLN A 172 -7.05 9.12 7.75
CA GLN A 172 -7.45 10.47 8.19
C GLN A 172 -7.17 11.53 7.14
N LYS A 173 -6.02 11.44 6.45
CA LYS A 173 -5.64 12.39 5.41
C LYS A 173 -6.57 12.31 4.19
N VAL A 174 -7.05 11.13 3.81
CA VAL A 174 -8.10 10.96 2.79
C VAL A 174 -9.36 11.69 3.21
N VAL A 175 -9.82 11.48 4.45
CA VAL A 175 -11.01 12.14 4.99
C VAL A 175 -10.84 13.66 5.04
N TYR A 176 -9.69 14.15 5.49
CA TYR A 176 -9.40 15.58 5.57
C TYR A 176 -9.39 16.24 4.19
N ARG A 177 -8.70 15.64 3.22
CA ARG A 177 -8.64 16.14 1.84
C ARG A 177 -9.99 16.08 1.15
N ALA A 178 -10.79 15.04 1.41
CA ALA A 178 -12.15 14.96 0.91
C ALA A 178 -13.02 16.16 1.35
N LYS A 179 -12.77 16.72 2.54
CA LYS A 179 -13.45 17.91 3.09
C LYS A 179 -12.89 19.24 2.59
N THR A 180 -11.59 19.32 2.34
CA THR A 180 -10.87 20.60 2.16
C THR A 180 -10.44 20.88 0.73
N GLU A 181 -10.15 19.85 -0.07
CA GLU A 181 -9.69 20.04 -1.45
C GLU A 181 -10.86 20.38 -2.39
N TYR A 182 -10.66 21.38 -3.25
CA TYR A 182 -11.61 21.75 -4.30
C TYR A 182 -11.66 20.66 -5.39
N ALA A 183 -10.51 20.35 -5.98
CA ALA A 183 -10.30 19.27 -6.93
C ALA A 183 -9.75 18.04 -6.20
N PHE A 184 -10.65 17.12 -5.84
CA PHE A 184 -10.28 15.91 -5.08
C PHE A 184 -9.90 14.77 -6.02
N ASP A 185 -8.73 14.19 -5.76
CA ASP A 185 -8.19 13.10 -6.56
C ASP A 185 -8.26 11.75 -5.84
N PRO A 186 -9.27 10.91 -6.13
CA PRO A 186 -9.45 9.65 -5.44
C PRO A 186 -8.34 8.64 -5.74
N ILE A 187 -7.73 8.68 -6.93
CA ILE A 187 -6.69 7.73 -7.34
C ILE A 187 -5.43 7.98 -6.51
N ASN A 188 -4.96 9.23 -6.46
CA ASN A 188 -3.74 9.57 -5.71
C ASN A 188 -3.91 9.31 -4.20
N GLN A 189 -5.10 9.54 -3.64
CA GLN A 189 -5.39 9.18 -2.25
C GLN A 189 -5.40 7.66 -2.04
N SER A 190 -5.99 6.89 -2.96
CA SER A 190 -6.08 5.43 -2.85
C SER A 190 -4.72 4.75 -2.93
N MET A 191 -3.79 5.30 -3.71
CA MET A 191 -2.44 4.74 -3.88
C MET A 191 -1.66 4.68 -2.57
N ARG A 192 -1.83 5.68 -1.70
CA ARG A 192 -1.11 5.78 -0.42
C ARG A 192 -1.57 4.67 0.53
N VAL A 193 -2.89 4.55 0.69
CA VAL A 193 -3.53 3.45 1.44
C VAL A 193 -3.19 2.07 0.84
N TYR A 194 -3.16 1.96 -0.48
CA TYR A 194 -2.77 0.73 -1.18
C TYR A 194 -1.33 0.31 -0.88
N MET A 195 -0.38 1.26 -0.90
CA MET A 195 1.02 0.96 -0.58
C MET A 195 1.18 0.51 0.87
N ASP A 196 0.44 1.10 1.82
CA ASP A 196 0.44 0.62 3.21
C ASP A 196 -0.08 -0.82 3.30
N ALA A 197 -1.19 -1.12 2.62
CA ALA A 197 -1.77 -2.46 2.59
C ALA A 197 -0.81 -3.51 2.02
N ILE A 198 -0.13 -3.21 0.91
CA ILE A 198 0.87 -4.12 0.31
C ILE A 198 2.05 -4.33 1.27
N ASN A 199 2.54 -3.25 1.90
CA ASN A 199 3.66 -3.36 2.84
C ASN A 199 3.32 -4.17 4.10
N ILE A 200 2.10 -4.04 4.61
CA ILE A 200 1.58 -4.86 5.72
C ILE A 200 1.42 -6.31 5.25
N PHE A 201 0.80 -6.54 4.10
CA PHE A 201 0.59 -7.87 3.54
C PHE A 201 1.89 -8.66 3.38
N ILE A 202 2.91 -8.07 2.74
CA ILE A 202 4.24 -8.69 2.57
C ILE A 202 4.81 -9.15 3.91
N ARG A 203 4.71 -8.28 4.93
CA ARG A 203 5.24 -8.58 6.27
C ARG A 203 4.43 -9.65 6.98
N MET A 204 3.11 -9.64 6.84
CA MET A 204 2.25 -10.70 7.37
C MET A 204 2.55 -12.06 6.74
N VAL A 205 2.80 -12.11 5.43
CA VAL A 205 3.24 -13.34 4.74
C VAL A 205 4.55 -13.86 5.33
N MET A 206 5.54 -12.98 5.51
CA MET A 206 6.83 -13.37 6.08
C MET A 206 6.72 -13.82 7.54
N ILE A 207 5.96 -13.13 8.38
CA ILE A 207 5.75 -13.49 9.79
C ILE A 207 5.09 -14.85 9.90
N LEU A 208 3.94 -15.04 9.23
CA LEU A 208 3.20 -16.31 9.29
C LEU A 208 3.99 -17.45 8.64
N GLY A 209 4.71 -17.17 7.57
CA GLY A 209 5.53 -18.16 6.88
C GLY A 209 6.76 -18.59 7.66
N ASN A 210 7.38 -17.69 8.42
CA ASN A 210 8.51 -18.02 9.28
C ASN A 210 8.07 -18.77 10.54
N SER A 211 6.86 -18.51 11.05
CA SER A 211 6.30 -19.25 12.20
C SER A 211 5.92 -20.69 11.85
N LYS A 212 5.39 -20.97 10.66
CA LYS A 212 5.01 -22.35 10.22
C LYS A 212 6.19 -23.21 9.73
N LYS A 213 7.39 -22.64 9.60
CA LYS A 213 8.63 -23.38 9.27
C LYS A 213 9.37 -23.89 10.52
N LYS A 214 8.97 -23.44 11.72
CA LYS A 214 9.45 -23.95 13.01
C LYS A 214 8.53 -25.05 13.50
#